data_AF-A0AAE0V6R4-F1
#
_entry.id   AF-A0AAE0V6R4-F1
#
_cell.length_a   1.000
_cell.length_b   1.000
_cell.length_c   1.000
_cell.angle_alpha   90.00
_cell.angle_beta   90.00
_cell.angle_gamma   90.00
#
_symmetry.space_group_name_H-M   'P 1'
#
loop_
_entity.id
_entity.type
_entity.pdbx_description
1 polymer ?
#
loop_
_entity_poly.entity_id
_entity_poly.type
_entity_poly.pdbx_seq_one_letter_code
_entity_poly.pdbx_strand_id
1 'polypeptide(L)'
;MSSPLPQNIIIVAYIYFVTSLGPRLMENKKPFDLKKVLVIYNFSVVALSLYMCYEFVMSGWGTGYSFGCDLVDYSHSPQAMRMAHTCWLYYFSKFIEMLDTVFFVLRKKNNQISFLHVFHHSIMPFTWWFGVKFAPGGLGTFHALLNCIVHVIMYTYYGLSALGPSYEKFLWWKKHLTSIQLTQFVIITTHIGQYFFMKDCPYQYPIFIYIIGLYGVVFIFLFLNFWYHAYTKGKRLPKVLRSAGKVQNNNSISLSKRD
;
A
#
# COMPACT_ATOMS: atom_id res chain seq x y z
N MET A 1 -20.12 -10.85 -1.17
CA MET A 1 -20.14 -10.06 -2.43
C MET A 1 -21.57 -9.82 -2.96
N SER A 2 -22.56 -9.62 -2.07
CA SER A 2 -23.98 -9.47 -2.47
C SER A 2 -24.30 -8.08 -3.01
N SER A 3 -23.80 -7.03 -2.35
CA SER A 3 -24.01 -5.62 -2.68
C SER A 3 -22.78 -4.80 -2.28
N PRO A 4 -22.52 -3.63 -2.91
CA PRO A 4 -21.47 -2.71 -2.46
C PRO A 4 -21.87 -1.93 -1.20
N LEU A 5 -23.13 -1.99 -0.76
CA LEU A 5 -23.61 -1.21 0.39
C LEU A 5 -22.84 -1.51 1.70
N PRO A 6 -22.61 -2.78 2.10
CA PRO A 6 -21.91 -3.07 3.36
C PRO A 6 -20.49 -2.51 3.40
N GLN A 7 -19.74 -2.61 2.29
CA GLN A 7 -18.38 -2.06 2.25
C GLN A 7 -18.38 -0.52 2.33
N ASN A 8 -19.36 0.14 1.72
CA ASN A 8 -19.45 1.59 1.73
C ASN A 8 -19.71 2.11 3.15
N ILE A 9 -20.57 1.42 3.90
CA ILE A 9 -20.81 1.72 5.31
C ILE A 9 -19.51 1.58 6.13
N ILE A 10 -18.76 0.50 5.93
CA ILE A 10 -17.48 0.26 6.62
C ILE A 10 -16.46 1.36 6.28
N ILE A 11 -16.32 1.72 5.00
CA ILE A 11 -15.36 2.73 4.54
C ILE A 11 -15.74 4.12 5.08
N VAL A 12 -17.02 4.50 5.02
CA VAL A 12 -17.48 5.79 5.58
C VAL A 12 -17.26 5.83 7.10
N ALA A 13 -17.59 4.75 7.81
CA ALA A 13 -17.35 4.65 9.25
C ALA A 13 -15.86 4.75 9.58
N TYR A 14 -14.99 4.10 8.79
CA TYR A 14 -13.55 4.21 8.92
C TYR A 14 -13.05 5.64 8.70
N ILE A 15 -13.45 6.30 7.60
CA ILE A 15 -13.02 7.68 7.31
C ILE A 15 -13.44 8.60 8.46
N TYR A 16 -14.70 8.50 8.91
CA TYR A 16 -15.20 9.27 10.04
C TYR A 16 -14.42 9.01 11.33
N PHE A 17 -14.11 7.75 11.61
CA PHE A 17 -13.33 7.36 12.77
C PHE A 17 -11.91 7.93 12.72
N VAL A 18 -11.17 7.75 11.62
CA VAL A 18 -9.74 8.12 11.58
C VAL A 18 -9.49 9.61 11.41
N THR A 19 -10.46 10.35 10.84
CA THR A 19 -10.32 11.80 10.59
C THR A 19 -10.97 12.67 11.66
N SER A 20 -11.97 12.16 12.40
CA SER A 20 -12.75 12.98 13.33
C SER A 20 -12.94 12.32 14.70
N LEU A 21 -13.72 11.24 14.78
CA LEU A 21 -14.13 10.68 16.07
C LEU A 21 -12.95 10.14 16.88
N GLY A 22 -12.09 9.32 16.27
CA GLY A 22 -10.95 8.70 16.92
C GLY A 22 -9.95 9.72 17.50
N PRO A 23 -9.47 10.71 16.72
CA PRO A 23 -8.62 11.79 17.24
C PRO A 23 -9.25 12.55 18.41
N ARG A 24 -10.55 12.86 18.36
CA ARG A 24 -11.28 13.53 19.46
C ARG A 24 -11.34 12.66 20.72
N LEU A 25 -11.65 11.37 20.59
CA LEU A 25 -11.67 10.42 21.71
C LEU A 25 -10.28 10.26 22.35
N MET A 26 -9.22 10.43 21.57
CA MET A 26 -7.82 10.30 22.02
C MET A 26 -7.21 11.60 22.53
N GLU A 27 -7.90 12.74 22.44
CA GLU A 27 -7.38 14.05 22.81
C GLU A 27 -6.92 14.09 24.27
N ASN A 28 -7.80 13.67 25.18
CA ASN A 28 -7.58 13.63 26.62
C ASN A 28 -7.04 12.28 27.14
N LYS A 29 -6.61 11.38 26.24
CA LYS A 29 -6.04 10.08 26.58
C LYS A 29 -4.55 10.02 26.27
N LYS A 30 -3.82 9.21 27.03
CA LYS A 30 -2.43 8.85 26.72
C LYS A 30 -2.41 7.92 25.50
N PRO A 31 -1.36 7.99 24.65
CA PRO A 31 -1.23 7.08 23.51
C PRO A 31 -1.12 5.63 24.02
N PHE A 32 -1.80 4.70 23.36
CA PHE A 32 -1.74 3.28 23.70
C PHE A 32 -0.37 2.69 23.36
N ASP A 33 0.16 1.84 24.25
CA ASP A 33 1.32 1.00 23.93
C ASP A 33 0.87 -0.26 23.19
N LEU A 34 0.96 -0.21 21.86
CA LEU A 34 0.57 -1.29 20.95
C LEU A 34 1.79 -1.97 20.33
N LYS A 35 2.97 -1.92 20.95
CA LYS A 35 4.20 -2.46 20.37
C LYS A 35 4.07 -3.92 19.93
N LYS A 36 3.66 -4.81 20.84
CA LYS A 36 3.51 -6.25 20.55
C LYS A 36 2.44 -6.50 19.49
N VAL A 37 1.31 -5.80 19.60
CA VAL A 37 0.20 -5.88 18.64
C VAL A 37 0.67 -5.51 17.24
N LEU A 38 1.41 -4.41 17.10
CA LEU A 38 1.96 -3.97 15.83
C LEU A 38 2.97 -4.96 15.25
N VAL A 39 3.85 -5.53 16.07
CA VAL A 39 4.81 -6.54 15.60
C VAL A 39 4.06 -7.74 15.01
N ILE A 40 3.11 -8.31 15.77
CA ILE A 40 2.30 -9.44 15.33
C ILE A 40 1.54 -9.08 14.04
N TYR A 41 0.81 -7.97 14.06
CA TYR A 41 0.02 -7.49 12.93
C TYR A 41 0.88 -7.33 11.66
N ASN A 42 2.01 -6.62 11.73
CA ASN A 42 2.85 -6.39 10.56
C ASN A 42 3.39 -7.73 10.00
N PHE A 43 3.85 -8.65 10.84
CA PHE A 43 4.32 -9.96 10.37
C PHE A 43 3.19 -10.85 9.85
N SER A 44 1.98 -10.75 10.40
CA SER A 44 0.79 -11.41 9.83
C SER A 44 0.45 -10.88 8.45
N VAL A 45 0.55 -9.56 8.22
CA VAL A 45 0.33 -8.97 6.90
C VAL A 45 1.45 -9.35 5.91
N VAL A 46 2.70 -9.48 6.37
CA VAL A 46 3.79 -10.04 5.56
C VAL A 46 3.46 -11.46 5.10
N ALA A 47 3.06 -12.34 6.03
CA ALA A 47 2.70 -13.72 5.72
C ALA A 47 1.50 -13.79 4.75
N LEU A 48 0.46 -12.99 4.99
CA LEU A 48 -0.69 -12.88 4.09
C LEU A 48 -0.28 -12.39 2.70
N SER A 49 0.60 -11.39 2.61
CA SER A 49 1.08 -10.85 1.34
C SER A 49 1.93 -11.85 0.56
N LEU A 50 2.79 -12.62 1.25
CA LEU A 50 3.53 -13.73 0.65
C LEU A 50 2.60 -14.80 0.11
N TYR A 51 1.60 -15.19 0.89
CA TYR A 51 0.60 -16.18 0.48
C TYR A 51 -0.19 -15.69 -0.74
N MET A 52 -0.72 -14.46 -0.73
CA MET A 52 -1.43 -13.90 -1.88
C MET A 52 -0.52 -13.75 -3.11
N CYS A 53 0.75 -13.39 -2.93
CA CYS A 53 1.72 -13.34 -4.03
C CYS A 53 1.88 -14.73 -4.67
N TYR A 54 2.09 -15.77 -3.86
CA TYR A 54 2.18 -17.14 -4.32
C TYR A 54 0.89 -17.57 -5.05
N GLU A 55 -0.27 -17.27 -4.47
CA GLU A 55 -1.56 -17.60 -5.07
C GLU A 55 -1.77 -16.89 -6.41
N PHE A 56 -1.42 -15.61 -6.55
CA PHE A 56 -1.50 -14.90 -7.84
C PHE A 56 -0.56 -15.51 -8.89
N VAL A 57 0.67 -15.85 -8.51
CA VAL A 57 1.63 -16.53 -9.38
C VAL A 57 1.04 -17.85 -9.86
N MET A 58 0.55 -18.69 -8.96
CA MET A 58 0.06 -20.02 -9.31
C MET A 58 -1.31 -20.01 -10.01
N SER A 59 -2.09 -18.94 -9.84
CA SER A 59 -3.40 -18.78 -10.47
C SER A 59 -3.34 -18.30 -11.92
N GLY A 60 -2.19 -17.86 -12.42
CA GLY A 60 -2.02 -17.49 -13.83
C GLY A 60 -0.68 -16.85 -14.15
N TRP A 61 -0.19 -15.94 -13.31
CA TRP A 61 0.99 -15.11 -13.60
C TRP A 61 2.31 -15.89 -13.77
N GLY A 62 2.42 -17.08 -13.19
CA GLY A 62 3.55 -18.00 -13.37
C GLY A 62 3.18 -19.30 -14.07
N THR A 63 1.94 -19.45 -14.52
CA THR A 63 1.39 -20.72 -15.01
C THR A 63 0.69 -20.64 -16.37
N GLY A 64 0.60 -19.45 -16.99
CA GLY A 64 0.06 -19.33 -18.35
C GLY A 64 -0.26 -17.92 -18.85
N TYR A 65 -0.29 -16.92 -17.97
CA TYR A 65 -0.49 -15.52 -18.40
C TYR A 65 0.72 -15.01 -19.19
N SER A 66 0.43 -14.22 -20.20
CA SER A 66 1.37 -13.69 -21.18
C SER A 66 2.04 -12.37 -20.76
N PHE A 67 1.54 -11.72 -19.70
CA PHE A 67 1.87 -10.32 -19.36
C PHE A 67 1.48 -9.33 -20.47
N GLY A 68 0.46 -9.70 -21.23
CA GLY A 68 -0.10 -8.94 -22.34
C GLY A 68 -1.62 -8.87 -22.24
N CYS A 69 -2.32 -9.38 -23.25
CA CYS A 69 -3.78 -9.44 -23.25
C CYS A 69 -4.27 -10.68 -22.49
N ASP A 70 -4.13 -10.67 -21.17
CA ASP A 70 -4.63 -11.75 -20.32
C ASP A 70 -6.10 -11.51 -19.96
N LEU A 71 -6.98 -12.39 -20.44
CA LEU A 71 -8.42 -12.28 -20.24
C LEU A 71 -8.83 -12.86 -18.88
N VAL A 72 -10.02 -12.47 -18.43
CA VAL A 72 -10.63 -13.15 -17.28
C VAL A 72 -11.18 -14.50 -17.73
N ASP A 73 -10.82 -15.57 -17.04
CA ASP A 73 -11.45 -16.89 -17.21
C ASP A 73 -12.66 -16.98 -16.25
N TYR A 74 -13.88 -17.06 -16.80
CA TYR A 74 -15.13 -17.20 -16.04
C TYR A 74 -15.59 -18.65 -15.89
N SER A 75 -14.78 -19.62 -16.32
CA SER A 75 -15.09 -21.04 -16.12
C SER A 75 -14.99 -21.42 -14.64
N HIS A 76 -15.50 -22.60 -14.31
CA HIS A 76 -15.34 -23.20 -12.98
C HIS A 76 -14.11 -24.11 -12.91
N SER A 77 -13.10 -23.89 -13.77
CA SER A 77 -11.85 -24.64 -13.68
C SER A 77 -11.15 -24.37 -12.34
N PRO A 78 -10.37 -25.33 -11.81
CA PRO A 78 -9.65 -25.11 -10.55
C PRO A 78 -8.75 -23.87 -10.58
N GLN A 79 -8.12 -23.56 -11.71
CA GLN A 79 -7.25 -22.39 -11.87
C GLN A 79 -8.05 -21.08 -11.89
N ALA A 80 -9.17 -21.02 -12.63
CA ALA A 80 -10.03 -19.84 -12.68
C ALA A 80 -10.63 -19.52 -11.29
N MET A 81 -11.14 -20.53 -10.61
CA MET A 81 -11.68 -20.37 -9.25
C MET A 81 -10.59 -19.95 -8.27
N ARG A 82 -9.36 -20.48 -8.39
CA ARG A 82 -8.21 -20.05 -7.58
C ARG A 82 -7.88 -18.57 -7.78
N MET A 83 -7.85 -18.10 -9.03
CA MET A 83 -7.65 -16.67 -9.33
C MET A 83 -8.74 -15.82 -8.68
N ALA A 84 -10.01 -16.21 -8.83
CA ALA A 84 -11.13 -15.47 -8.28
C ALA A 84 -11.11 -15.42 -6.74
N HIS A 85 -10.78 -16.54 -6.09
CA HIS A 85 -10.57 -16.59 -4.64
C HIS A 85 -9.41 -15.70 -4.20
N THR A 86 -8.31 -15.67 -4.96
CA THR A 86 -7.16 -14.81 -4.67
C THR A 86 -7.52 -13.34 -4.80
N CYS A 87 -8.29 -12.96 -5.82
CA CYS A 87 -8.82 -11.60 -5.97
C CYS A 87 -9.70 -11.20 -4.79
N TRP A 88 -10.58 -12.10 -4.34
CA TRP A 88 -11.41 -11.87 -3.15
C TRP A 88 -10.57 -11.73 -1.88
N LEU A 89 -9.56 -12.57 -1.70
CA LEU A 89 -8.66 -12.51 -0.55
C LEU A 89 -7.85 -11.19 -0.54
N TYR A 90 -7.37 -10.77 -1.70
CA TYR A 90 -6.70 -9.48 -1.86
C TYR A 90 -7.64 -8.31 -1.52
N TYR A 91 -8.87 -8.32 -2.02
CA TYR A 91 -9.91 -7.36 -1.64
C TYR A 91 -10.15 -7.34 -0.12
N PHE A 92 -10.30 -8.52 0.50
CA PHE A 92 -10.50 -8.64 1.94
C PHE A 92 -9.31 -8.10 2.74
N SER A 93 -8.09 -8.36 2.27
CA SER A 93 -6.86 -7.86 2.90
C SER A 93 -6.85 -6.33 3.01
N LYS A 94 -7.47 -5.59 2.07
CA LYS A 94 -7.53 -4.13 2.14
C LYS A 94 -8.28 -3.64 3.38
N PHE A 95 -9.27 -4.37 3.88
CA PHE A 95 -9.95 -4.04 5.14
C PHE A 95 -9.10 -4.33 6.37
N ILE A 96 -8.28 -5.39 6.33
CA ILE A 96 -7.30 -5.67 7.38
C ILE A 96 -6.31 -4.50 7.46
N GLU A 97 -5.83 -4.03 6.31
CA GLU A 97 -4.86 -2.93 6.22
C GLU A 97 -5.40 -1.58 6.70
N MET A 98 -6.73 -1.39 6.75
CA MET A 98 -7.33 -0.18 7.37
C MET A 98 -6.99 -0.07 8.87
N LEU A 99 -6.58 -1.17 9.52
CA LEU A 99 -6.08 -1.15 10.90
C LEU A 99 -4.80 -0.33 11.05
N ASP A 100 -4.00 -0.14 9.99
CA ASP A 100 -2.81 0.74 10.01
C ASP A 100 -3.16 2.12 10.57
N THR A 101 -4.22 2.71 10.03
CA THR A 101 -4.65 4.05 10.37
C THR A 101 -5.32 4.09 11.72
N VAL A 102 -6.04 3.03 12.11
CA VAL A 102 -6.57 2.85 13.47
C VAL A 102 -5.43 2.85 14.48
N PHE A 103 -4.33 2.13 14.21
CA PHE A 103 -3.16 2.15 15.07
C PHE A 103 -2.48 3.53 15.13
N PHE A 104 -2.49 4.30 14.04
CA PHE A 104 -2.01 5.69 14.07
C PHE A 104 -2.83 6.56 15.02
N VAL A 105 -4.17 6.45 14.97
CA VAL A 105 -5.08 7.17 15.88
C VAL A 105 -4.80 6.79 17.33
N LEU A 106 -4.82 5.49 17.65
CA LEU A 106 -4.63 5.00 19.03
C LEU A 106 -3.25 5.35 19.61
N ARG A 107 -2.24 5.50 18.77
CA ARG A 107 -0.88 5.90 19.18
C ARG A 107 -0.63 7.41 19.10
N LYS A 108 -1.67 8.21 18.80
CA LYS A 108 -1.62 9.67 18.58
C LYS A 108 -0.54 10.07 17.55
N LYS A 109 -0.39 9.27 16.49
CA LYS A 109 0.51 9.54 15.35
C LYS A 109 -0.23 10.25 14.23
N ASN A 110 -0.91 11.36 14.56
CA ASN A 110 -1.75 12.12 13.63
C ASN A 110 -0.99 12.63 12.41
N ASN A 111 0.33 12.84 12.54
CA ASN A 111 1.17 13.17 11.40
C ASN A 111 1.13 12.05 10.33
N GLN A 112 1.05 10.77 10.69
CA GLN A 112 1.00 9.65 9.74
C GLN A 112 -0.36 9.55 9.01
N ILE A 113 -1.42 10.12 9.57
CA ILE A 113 -2.76 10.18 8.99
C ILE A 113 -2.81 11.30 7.93
N SER A 114 -2.15 11.04 6.80
CA SER A 114 -2.13 11.96 5.66
C SER A 114 -3.27 11.70 4.69
N PHE A 115 -3.62 12.69 3.87
CA PHE A 115 -4.58 12.53 2.77
C PHE A 115 -4.22 11.33 1.89
N LEU A 116 -2.96 11.19 1.48
CA LEU A 116 -2.48 10.07 0.68
C LEU A 116 -2.85 8.72 1.32
N HIS A 117 -2.62 8.56 2.62
CA HIS A 117 -2.86 7.31 3.32
C HIS A 117 -4.35 7.00 3.44
N VAL A 118 -5.15 7.97 3.92
CA VAL A 118 -6.61 7.77 4.07
C VAL A 118 -7.28 7.57 2.72
N PHE A 119 -6.90 8.34 1.70
CA PHE A 119 -7.40 8.19 0.33
C PHE A 119 -7.10 6.80 -0.22
N HIS A 120 -5.85 6.36 -0.14
CA HIS A 120 -5.44 5.01 -0.57
C HIS A 120 -6.23 3.90 0.14
N HIS A 121 -6.25 3.89 1.48
CA HIS A 121 -6.93 2.83 2.25
C HIS A 121 -8.47 2.87 2.15
N SER A 122 -9.05 3.97 1.64
CA SER A 122 -10.49 4.05 1.37
C SER A 122 -10.84 3.64 -0.05
N ILE A 123 -10.09 4.14 -1.04
CA ILE A 123 -10.42 3.92 -2.45
C ILE A 123 -10.09 2.51 -2.91
N MET A 124 -9.00 1.92 -2.39
CA MET A 124 -8.57 0.57 -2.78
C MET A 124 -9.63 -0.50 -2.49
N PRO A 125 -10.15 -0.67 -1.24
CA PRO A 125 -11.23 -1.64 -1.01
C PRO A 125 -12.49 -1.30 -1.81
N PHE A 126 -12.86 -0.01 -1.91
CA PHE A 126 -14.04 0.42 -2.65
C PHE A 126 -14.04 -0.06 -4.10
N THR A 127 -12.96 0.19 -4.85
CA THR A 127 -12.89 -0.20 -6.26
C THR A 127 -12.65 -1.69 -6.46
N TRP A 128 -11.88 -2.33 -5.56
CA TRP A 128 -11.60 -3.76 -5.66
C TRP A 128 -12.85 -4.62 -5.58
N TRP A 129 -13.89 -4.18 -4.87
CA TRP A 129 -15.16 -4.90 -4.87
C TRP A 129 -15.74 -5.07 -6.28
N PHE A 130 -15.67 -4.03 -7.12
CA PHE A 130 -16.13 -4.11 -8.51
C PHE A 130 -15.22 -5.03 -9.32
N GLY A 131 -13.90 -4.96 -9.12
CA GLY A 131 -12.96 -5.89 -9.75
C GLY A 131 -13.29 -7.35 -9.43
N VAL A 132 -13.47 -7.70 -8.15
CA VAL A 132 -13.84 -9.07 -7.75
C VAL A 132 -15.23 -9.46 -8.25
N LYS A 133 -16.17 -8.51 -8.28
CA LYS A 133 -17.56 -8.79 -8.68
C LYS A 133 -17.69 -9.06 -10.18
N PHE A 134 -16.93 -8.35 -11.01
CA PHE A 134 -17.11 -8.36 -12.46
C PHE A 134 -15.95 -8.98 -13.23
N ALA A 135 -14.70 -8.75 -12.80
CA ALA A 135 -13.50 -9.16 -13.52
C ALA A 135 -12.43 -9.77 -12.58
N PRO A 136 -12.73 -10.90 -11.89
CA PRO A 136 -11.83 -11.50 -10.90
C PRO A 136 -10.68 -12.31 -11.55
N GLY A 137 -9.88 -11.67 -12.41
CA GLY A 137 -8.76 -12.30 -13.12
C GLY A 137 -8.17 -11.45 -14.24
N GLY A 138 -7.32 -12.08 -15.05
CA GLY A 138 -6.70 -11.46 -16.22
C GLY A 138 -5.73 -10.33 -15.89
N LEU A 139 -5.45 -9.51 -16.90
CA LEU A 139 -4.45 -8.45 -16.88
C LEU A 139 -4.73 -7.37 -15.81
N GLY A 140 -6.00 -7.23 -15.40
CA GLY A 140 -6.42 -6.35 -14.31
C GLY A 140 -5.85 -6.74 -12.94
N THR A 141 -5.37 -7.97 -12.75
CA THR A 141 -4.81 -8.43 -11.46
C THR A 141 -3.31 -8.21 -11.30
N PHE A 142 -2.62 -7.75 -12.35
CA PHE A 142 -1.16 -7.58 -12.34
C PHE A 142 -0.69 -6.63 -11.23
N HIS A 143 -1.43 -5.55 -11.03
CA HIS A 143 -1.10 -4.58 -9.98
C HIS A 143 -1.26 -5.16 -8.58
N ALA A 144 -2.13 -6.14 -8.38
CA ALA A 144 -2.31 -6.85 -7.13
C ALA A 144 -1.09 -7.72 -6.81
N LEU A 145 -0.61 -8.48 -7.81
CA LEU A 145 0.61 -9.27 -7.71
C LEU A 145 1.81 -8.39 -7.30
N LEU A 146 2.06 -7.30 -8.03
CA LEU A 146 3.17 -6.40 -7.67
C LEU A 146 2.97 -5.73 -6.32
N ASN A 147 1.73 -5.35 -5.97
CA ASN A 147 1.46 -4.75 -4.68
C ASN A 147 1.72 -5.72 -3.53
N CYS A 148 1.40 -7.02 -3.66
CA CYS A 148 1.73 -8.03 -2.66
C CYS A 148 3.25 -8.10 -2.43
N ILE A 149 4.05 -8.11 -3.50
CA ILE A 149 5.53 -8.11 -3.39
C ILE A 149 6.02 -6.88 -2.63
N VAL A 150 5.53 -5.70 -2.97
CA VAL A 150 5.92 -4.46 -2.29
C VAL A 150 5.40 -4.42 -0.85
N HIS A 151 4.22 -4.98 -0.56
CA HIS A 151 3.66 -5.08 0.79
C HIS A 151 4.52 -5.98 1.68
N VAL A 152 5.07 -7.08 1.18
CA VAL A 152 6.05 -7.89 1.93
C VAL A 152 7.22 -7.02 2.42
N ILE A 153 7.79 -6.19 1.54
CA ILE A 153 8.92 -5.31 1.87
C ILE A 153 8.48 -4.20 2.84
N MET A 154 7.34 -3.56 2.57
CA MET A 154 6.81 -2.46 3.36
C MET A 154 6.42 -2.87 4.79
N TYR A 155 5.67 -3.97 4.95
CA TYR A 155 5.25 -4.46 6.27
C TYR A 155 6.42 -5.08 7.03
N THR A 156 7.41 -5.66 6.35
CA THR A 156 8.68 -6.04 7.00
C THR A 156 9.36 -4.80 7.59
N TYR A 157 9.47 -3.71 6.82
CA TYR A 157 10.01 -2.45 7.34
C TYR A 157 9.21 -1.93 8.55
N TYR A 158 7.87 -1.96 8.50
CA TYR A 158 7.03 -1.54 9.62
C TYR A 158 7.16 -2.43 10.85
N GLY A 159 7.19 -3.75 10.67
CA GLY A 159 7.43 -4.72 11.75
C GLY A 159 8.77 -4.50 12.44
N LEU A 160 9.85 -4.32 11.66
CA LEU A 160 11.18 -3.99 12.20
C LEU A 160 11.19 -2.64 12.92
N SER A 161 10.47 -1.63 12.40
CA SER A 161 10.35 -0.32 13.05
C SER A 161 9.57 -0.39 14.37
N ALA A 162 8.65 -1.34 14.52
CA ALA A 162 7.89 -1.55 15.74
C ALA A 162 8.72 -2.22 16.86
N LEU A 163 9.82 -2.92 16.54
CA LEU A 163 10.71 -3.53 17.55
C LEU A 163 11.43 -2.49 18.42
N GLY A 164 11.44 -1.22 18.03
CA GLY A 164 11.85 -0.09 18.85
C GLY A 164 13.21 0.52 18.44
N PRO A 165 13.72 1.47 19.23
CA PRO A 165 14.86 2.31 18.87
C PRO A 165 16.15 1.52 18.55
N SER A 166 16.35 0.37 19.20
CA SER A 166 17.51 -0.49 18.98
C SER A 166 17.58 -1.05 17.55
N TYR A 167 16.43 -1.22 16.88
CA TYR A 167 16.34 -1.72 15.51
C TYR A 167 16.17 -0.59 14.48
N GLU A 168 15.64 0.58 14.88
CA GLU A 168 15.48 1.75 13.99
C GLU A 168 16.81 2.20 13.35
N LYS A 169 17.94 1.99 14.02
CA LYS A 169 19.28 2.34 13.49
C LYS A 169 19.64 1.58 12.20
N PHE A 170 19.08 0.40 11.99
CA PHE A 170 19.32 -0.42 10.80
C PHE A 170 18.37 -0.06 9.63
N LEU A 171 17.39 0.82 9.85
CA LEU A 171 16.36 1.20 8.87
C LEU A 171 16.79 2.38 7.98
N TRP A 172 18.05 2.40 7.55
CA TRP A 172 18.61 3.44 6.68
C TRP A 172 17.97 3.47 5.28
N TRP A 173 17.44 2.32 4.84
CA TRP A 173 16.88 2.10 3.51
C TRP A 173 15.41 2.55 3.34
N LYS A 174 14.88 3.35 4.27
CA LYS A 174 13.53 3.94 4.17
C LYS A 174 13.29 4.68 2.84
N LYS A 175 14.30 5.40 2.32
CA LYS A 175 14.19 6.10 1.03
C LYS A 175 14.00 5.12 -0.12
N HIS A 176 14.73 4.00 -0.10
CA HIS A 176 14.61 2.93 -1.10
C HIS A 176 13.23 2.28 -1.07
N LEU A 177 12.60 2.16 0.10
CA LEU A 177 11.21 1.69 0.19
C LEU A 177 10.26 2.58 -0.61
N THR A 178 10.35 3.91 -0.46
CA THR A 178 9.52 4.83 -1.25
C THR A 178 9.87 4.78 -2.73
N SER A 179 11.14 4.58 -3.09
CA SER A 179 11.56 4.37 -4.48
C SER A 179 10.92 3.12 -5.08
N ILE A 180 10.92 1.99 -4.34
CA ILE A 180 10.28 0.74 -4.78
C ILE A 180 8.78 0.95 -5.00
N GLN A 181 8.09 1.67 -4.12
CA GLN A 181 6.67 2.01 -4.28
C GLN A 181 6.41 2.87 -5.53
N LEU A 182 7.25 3.87 -5.80
CA LEU A 182 7.16 4.67 -7.03
C LEU A 182 7.40 3.82 -8.27
N THR A 183 8.44 2.98 -8.27
CA THR A 183 8.73 2.05 -9.36
C THR A 183 7.56 1.09 -9.60
N GLN A 184 6.89 0.61 -8.55
CA GLN A 184 5.69 -0.23 -8.65
C GLN A 184 4.61 0.47 -9.49
N PHE A 185 4.28 1.73 -9.20
CA PHE A 185 3.25 2.45 -9.95
C PHE A 185 3.65 2.68 -11.40
N VAL A 186 4.93 2.94 -11.68
CA VAL A 186 5.43 3.07 -13.06
C VAL A 186 5.25 1.75 -13.80
N ILE A 187 5.67 0.62 -13.23
CA ILE A 187 5.54 -0.70 -13.87
C ILE A 187 4.06 -1.05 -14.10
N ILE A 188 3.19 -0.81 -13.13
CA ILE A 188 1.73 -1.02 -13.26
C ILE A 188 1.15 -0.16 -14.39
N THR A 189 1.51 1.12 -14.44
CA THR A 189 1.01 2.05 -15.46
C THR A 189 1.51 1.67 -16.85
N THR A 190 2.76 1.20 -16.97
CA THR A 190 3.29 0.70 -18.23
C THR A 190 2.55 -0.56 -18.68
N HIS A 191 2.37 -1.55 -17.79
CA HIS A 191 1.66 -2.79 -18.12
C HIS A 191 0.22 -2.52 -18.58
N ILE A 192 -0.53 -1.75 -17.81
CA ILE A 192 -1.92 -1.42 -18.18
C ILE A 192 -1.98 -0.55 -19.44
N GLY A 193 -0.95 0.27 -19.67
CA GLY A 193 -0.81 1.11 -20.87
C GLY A 193 -0.66 0.31 -22.16
N GLN A 194 -0.15 -0.93 -22.09
CA GLN A 194 -0.02 -1.80 -23.27
C GLN A 194 -1.37 -2.05 -23.95
N TYR A 195 -2.47 -2.08 -23.17
CA TYR A 195 -3.82 -2.27 -23.68
C TYR A 195 -4.18 -1.29 -24.81
N PHE A 196 -3.72 -0.03 -24.72
CA PHE A 196 -4.00 1.00 -25.73
C PHE A 196 -3.29 0.78 -27.06
N PHE A 197 -2.28 -0.10 -27.09
CA PHE A 197 -1.51 -0.42 -28.28
C PHE A 197 -1.83 -1.81 -28.83
N MET A 198 -2.65 -2.60 -28.12
CA MET A 198 -3.12 -3.91 -28.55
C MET A 198 -4.34 -3.74 -29.46
N LYS A 199 -4.22 -4.12 -30.74
CA LYS A 199 -5.30 -3.96 -31.72
C LYS A 199 -6.51 -4.88 -31.46
N ASP A 200 -6.25 -6.10 -30.98
CA ASP A 200 -7.24 -7.17 -30.89
C ASP A 200 -7.25 -7.80 -29.49
N CYS A 201 -7.39 -6.98 -28.44
CA CYS A 201 -7.50 -7.48 -27.07
C CYS A 201 -8.97 -7.48 -26.57
N PRO A 202 -9.69 -8.62 -26.58
CA PRO A 202 -11.10 -8.69 -26.19
C PRO A 202 -11.27 -8.76 -24.66
N TYR A 203 -10.55 -7.91 -23.92
CA TYR A 203 -10.71 -7.83 -22.47
C TYR A 203 -12.14 -7.39 -22.12
N GLN A 204 -12.81 -8.19 -21.30
CA GLN A 204 -14.27 -8.13 -21.14
C GLN A 204 -14.75 -6.83 -20.48
N TYR A 205 -13.88 -6.16 -19.71
CA TYR A 205 -14.23 -4.94 -18.98
C TYR A 205 -13.16 -3.84 -19.13
N PRO A 206 -13.09 -3.17 -20.29
CA PRO A 206 -12.11 -2.11 -20.54
C PRO A 206 -12.13 -0.98 -19.50
N ILE A 207 -13.28 -0.73 -18.87
CA ILE A 207 -13.43 0.27 -17.80
C ILE A 207 -12.41 0.11 -16.67
N PHE A 208 -12.06 -1.12 -16.29
CA PHE A 208 -11.07 -1.34 -15.22
C PHE A 208 -9.65 -0.94 -15.66
N ILE A 209 -9.34 -1.01 -16.94
CA ILE A 209 -8.05 -0.56 -17.50
C ILE A 209 -7.90 0.96 -17.30
N TYR A 210 -8.95 1.72 -17.65
CA TYR A 210 -8.97 3.16 -17.45
C TYR A 210 -8.88 3.54 -15.98
N ILE A 211 -9.58 2.83 -15.08
CA ILE A 211 -9.52 3.07 -13.63
C ILE A 211 -8.11 2.79 -13.09
N ILE A 212 -7.51 1.65 -13.45
CA ILE A 212 -6.15 1.29 -13.02
C ILE A 212 -5.12 2.31 -13.53
N GLY A 213 -5.23 2.72 -14.80
CA GLY A 213 -4.38 3.75 -15.40
C GLY A 213 -4.51 5.11 -14.69
N LEU A 214 -5.74 5.57 -14.44
CA LEU A 214 -6.02 6.78 -13.69
C LEU A 214 -5.42 6.73 -12.28
N TYR A 215 -5.58 5.60 -11.58
CA TYR A 215 -5.06 5.42 -10.23
C TYR A 215 -3.53 5.39 -10.22
N GLY A 216 -2.91 4.76 -11.22
CA GLY A 216 -1.46 4.81 -11.43
C GLY A 216 -0.94 6.25 -11.48
N VAL A 217 -1.55 7.11 -12.31
CA VAL A 217 -1.18 8.53 -12.43
C VAL A 217 -1.40 9.29 -11.12
N VAL A 218 -2.57 9.12 -10.49
CA VAL A 218 -2.90 9.79 -9.21
C VAL A 218 -1.91 9.40 -8.11
N PHE A 219 -1.60 8.11 -7.96
CA PHE A 219 -0.67 7.66 -6.93
C PHE A 219 0.77 8.08 -7.22
N ILE A 220 1.21 8.09 -8.48
CA ILE A 220 2.51 8.68 -8.85
C ILE A 220 2.60 10.13 -8.37
N PHE A 221 1.59 10.96 -8.67
CA PHE A 221 1.58 12.35 -8.24
C PHE A 221 1.61 12.50 -6.71
N LEU A 222 0.78 11.74 -5.99
CA LEU A 222 0.73 11.80 -4.52
C LEU A 222 2.04 11.32 -3.88
N PHE A 223 2.68 10.29 -4.42
CA PHE A 223 3.96 9.79 -3.92
C PHE A 223 5.13 10.71 -4.26
N LEU A 224 5.12 11.36 -5.42
CA LEU A 224 6.10 12.40 -5.77
C LEU A 224 5.97 13.62 -4.83
N ASN A 225 4.73 14.04 -4.54
CA ASN A 225 4.46 15.08 -3.55
C ASN A 225 4.95 14.67 -2.15
N PHE A 226 4.67 13.43 -1.74
CA PHE A 226 5.22 12.88 -0.50
C PHE A 226 6.75 12.90 -0.48
N TRP A 227 7.41 12.46 -1.56
CA TRP A 227 8.87 12.45 -1.69
C TRP A 227 9.45 13.85 -1.52
N TYR A 228 8.90 14.83 -2.22
CA TYR A 228 9.32 16.22 -2.15
C TYR A 228 9.24 16.77 -0.71
N HIS A 229 8.11 16.56 -0.02
CA HIS A 229 7.96 17.03 1.35
C HIS A 229 8.76 16.24 2.39
N ALA A 230 8.85 14.92 2.23
CA ALA A 230 9.49 14.03 3.19
C ALA A 230 11.02 14.09 3.11
N TYR A 231 11.57 14.09 1.90
CA TYR A 231 13.00 13.92 1.66
C TYR A 231 13.65 15.20 1.15
N THR A 232 13.11 15.84 0.12
CA THR A 232 13.70 17.07 -0.45
C THR A 232 13.62 18.24 0.53
N LYS A 233 12.45 18.45 1.17
CA LYS A 233 12.27 19.43 2.26
C LYS A 233 12.68 18.90 3.64
N GLY A 234 13.17 17.68 3.74
CA GLY A 234 13.73 17.11 4.97
C GLY A 234 12.74 16.84 6.12
N LYS A 235 11.42 16.97 5.93
CA LYS A 235 10.43 16.88 7.04
C LYS A 235 10.32 15.49 7.67
N ARG A 236 10.73 14.42 6.96
CA ARG A 236 10.57 13.01 7.39
C ARG A 236 11.77 12.12 7.08
N LEU A 237 12.97 12.70 7.08
CA LEU A 237 14.21 11.96 6.89
C LEU A 237 14.36 10.80 7.89
N PRO A 238 15.01 9.69 7.51
CA PRO A 238 15.44 8.65 8.44
C PRO A 238 16.16 9.27 9.64
N LYS A 239 15.86 8.81 10.86
CA LYS A 239 16.47 9.37 12.08
C LYS A 239 18.00 9.31 12.02
N VAL A 240 18.57 8.24 11.46
CA VAL A 240 20.01 8.07 11.23
C VAL A 240 20.61 9.25 10.43
N LEU A 241 19.94 9.66 9.35
CA LEU A 241 20.40 10.80 8.54
C LEU A 241 20.19 12.15 9.24
N ARG A 242 19.14 12.29 10.06
CA ARG A 242 18.94 13.51 10.88
C ARG A 242 20.02 13.63 11.97
N SER A 243 20.43 12.52 12.57
CA SER A 243 21.51 12.48 13.55
C SER A 243 22.86 12.83 12.92
N ALA A 244 23.17 12.29 11.73
CA ALA A 244 24.39 12.62 10.99
C ALA A 244 24.47 14.11 10.62
N GLY A 245 23.38 14.69 10.10
CA GLY A 245 23.34 16.11 9.74
C GLY A 245 23.44 17.06 10.96
N LYS A 246 22.91 16.68 12.12
CA LYS A 246 23.08 17.45 13.37
C LYS A 246 24.52 17.44 13.88
N VAL A 247 25.22 16.31 13.78
CA VAL A 247 26.65 16.23 14.14
C VAL A 247 27.50 17.11 13.23
N GLN A 248 27.19 17.14 11.93
CA GLN A 248 27.90 17.98 10.95
C GLN A 248 27.66 19.49 11.17
N ASN A 249 26.42 19.89 11.52
CA ASN A 249 26.10 21.28 11.86
C ASN A 249 26.74 21.73 13.19
N ASN A 250 26.80 20.85 14.20
CA ASN A 250 27.47 21.19 15.45
C ASN A 250 28.99 21.33 15.27
N ASN A 251 29.61 20.51 14.42
CA ASN A 251 31.05 20.62 14.13
C ASN A 251 31.39 21.90 13.35
N SER A 252 30.56 22.30 12.38
CA SER A 252 30.76 23.56 11.63
C SER A 252 30.54 24.81 12.50
N ILE A 253 29.55 24.81 13.40
CA ILE A 253 29.36 25.89 14.38
C ILE A 253 30.51 25.94 15.40
N SER A 254 31.10 24.80 15.76
CA SER A 254 32.24 24.75 16.68
C SER A 254 33.55 25.25 16.07
N LEU A 255 33.71 25.12 14.74
CA LEU A 255 34.86 25.66 14.00
C LEU A 255 34.72 27.18 13.80
N SER A 256 33.51 27.67 13.52
CA SER A 256 33.21 29.11 13.38
C SER A 256 33.33 29.93 14.69
N LYS A 257 33.44 29.28 15.86
CA LYS A 257 33.61 29.95 17.17
C LYS A 257 35.05 29.94 17.68
N ARG A 258 35.99 29.42 16.90
CA ARG A 258 37.44 29.39 17.23
C ARG A 258 38.28 30.36 16.41
N ASP A 259 37.63 31.14 15.55
CA ASP A 259 38.20 32.31 14.87
C ASP A 259 37.60 33.57 15.49
#